data_AF-A0A968F386-F1
#
_entry.id   AF-A0A968F386-F1
#
_cell.length_a   1.000
_cell.length_b   1.000
_cell.length_c   1.000
_cell.angle_alpha   90.00
_cell.angle_beta   90.00
_cell.angle_gamma   90.00
#
_symmetry.space_group_name_H-M   'P 1'
#
loop_
_entity.id
_entity.type
_entity.pdbx_description
1 polymer ?
#
loop_
_entity_poly.entity_id
_entity_poly.type
_entity_poly.pdbx_seq_one_letter_code
_entity_poly.pdbx_strand_id
1 'polypeptide(L)'
;LHGSIEMAKSGVTTMVDMYLYEESAADAVKEIGLRGIMTQNIIKYPTADGEDAQAKIDLAVEFIENYKDDELITPGFGPHAPHTVNTEDLEK
;
A
#
# COMPACT_ATOMS: atom_id res chain seq x y z
N LEU A 1 -9.18 9.69 -1.36
CA LEU A 1 -10.64 9.83 -1.18
C LEU A 1 -11.44 9.70 -2.48
N HIS A 2 -11.24 10.57 -3.49
CA HIS A 2 -12.09 10.55 -4.70
C HIS A 2 -12.07 9.23 -5.48
N GLY A 3 -10.91 8.58 -5.62
CA GLY A 3 -10.82 7.25 -6.26
C GLY A 3 -11.69 6.20 -5.56
N SER A 4 -11.66 6.17 -4.22
CA SER A 4 -12.50 5.28 -3.40
C SER A 4 -14.00 5.58 -3.59
N ILE A 5 -14.39 6.86 -3.73
CA ILE A 5 -15.78 7.25 -4.03
C ILE A 5 -16.22 6.75 -5.41
N GLU A 6 -15.37 6.91 -6.42
CA GLU A 6 -15.66 6.44 -7.78
C GLU A 6 -15.87 4.92 -7.80
N MET A 7 -14.99 4.18 -7.12
CA MET A 7 -15.08 2.74 -6.96
C MET A 7 -16.40 2.33 -6.28
N ALA A 8 -16.73 2.96 -5.14
CA ALA A 8 -17.97 2.68 -4.42
C ALA A 8 -19.22 2.96 -5.26
N LYS A 9 -19.25 4.10 -5.97
CA LYS A 9 -20.35 4.46 -6.87
C LYS A 9 -20.51 3.51 -8.05
N SER A 10 -19.44 2.81 -8.43
CA SER A 10 -19.41 1.83 -9.51
C SER A 10 -19.72 0.40 -9.01
N GLY A 11 -20.05 0.22 -7.74
CA GLY A 11 -20.39 -1.08 -7.16
C GLY A 11 -19.18 -1.91 -6.72
N VAL A 12 -17.97 -1.33 -6.71
CA VAL A 12 -16.80 -2.01 -6.16
C VAL A 12 -16.87 -1.98 -4.63
N THR A 13 -16.76 -3.15 -4.01
CA THR A 13 -16.80 -3.31 -2.56
C THR A 13 -15.43 -3.57 -1.93
N THR A 14 -14.43 -3.90 -2.75
CA THR A 14 -13.07 -4.21 -2.31
C THR A 14 -12.09 -3.84 -3.41
N MET A 15 -10.99 -3.17 -3.05
CA MET A 15 -9.93 -2.80 -3.98
C MET A 15 -8.57 -3.31 -3.52
N VAL A 16 -7.62 -3.34 -4.45
CA VAL A 16 -6.21 -3.58 -4.18
C VAL A 16 -5.47 -2.32 -4.61
N ASP A 17 -4.62 -1.80 -3.73
CA ASP A 17 -3.76 -0.65 -4.03
C ASP A 17 -2.29 -1.00 -3.79
N MET A 18 -1.46 -0.33 -4.58
CA MET A 18 0.00 -0.37 -4.45
C MET A 18 0.53 1.01 -4.82
N TYR A 19 0.68 1.88 -3.82
CA TYR A 19 1.10 3.24 -4.10
C TYR A 19 2.01 3.83 -3.03
N LEU A 20 2.28 5.12 -3.18
CA LEU A 20 3.06 5.91 -2.23
C LEU A 20 2.13 6.45 -1.14
N TYR A 21 2.67 6.67 0.06
CA TYR A 21 1.92 7.17 1.22
C TYR A 21 0.69 6.30 1.55
N GLU A 22 0.90 4.98 1.63
CA GLU A 22 -0.18 3.98 1.68
C GLU A 22 -1.15 4.18 2.87
N GLU A 23 -0.67 4.71 4.00
CA GLU A 23 -1.50 5.07 5.16
C GLU A 23 -2.61 6.06 4.79
N SER A 24 -2.28 7.11 4.02
CA SER A 24 -3.27 8.10 3.56
C SER A 24 -4.28 7.49 2.58
N ALA A 25 -3.85 6.51 1.77
CA ALA A 25 -4.74 5.77 0.88
C ALA A 25 -5.68 4.85 1.67
N ALA A 26 -5.15 4.12 2.65
CA ALA A 26 -5.91 3.23 3.52
C ALA A 26 -6.97 3.99 4.33
N ASP A 27 -6.63 5.15 4.90
CA ASP A 27 -7.56 6.01 5.62
C ASP A 27 -8.70 6.49 4.71
N ALA A 28 -8.39 6.87 3.47
CA ALA A 28 -9.41 7.25 2.51
C ALA A 28 -10.33 6.08 2.10
N VAL A 29 -9.80 4.86 2.03
CA VAL A 29 -10.61 3.64 1.78
C VAL A 29 -11.54 3.37 2.96
N LYS A 30 -11.03 3.47 4.19
CA LYS A 30 -11.81 3.33 5.44
C LYS A 30 -12.89 4.39 5.58
N GLU A 31 -12.59 5.64 5.25
CA GLU A 31 -13.55 6.75 5.33
C GLU A 31 -14.80 6.49 4.47
N ILE A 32 -14.62 5.87 3.29
CA ILE A 32 -15.74 5.49 2.41
C ILE A 32 -16.42 4.18 2.86
N GLY A 33 -15.79 3.41 3.76
CA GLY A 33 -16.29 2.11 4.22
C GLY A 33 -16.06 0.97 3.22
N LEU A 34 -15.07 1.12 2.33
CA LEU A 34 -14.62 0.04 1.45
C LEU A 34 -13.60 -0.86 2.15
N ARG A 35 -13.46 -2.09 1.66
CA ARG A 35 -12.33 -2.95 2.04
C ARG A 35 -11.15 -2.72 1.10
N GLY A 36 -9.93 -2.80 1.62
CA GLY A 36 -8.71 -2.60 0.84
C GLY A 36 -7.65 -3.65 1.16
N ILE A 37 -7.06 -4.24 0.12
CA ILE A 37 -5.73 -4.85 0.24
C ILE A 37 -4.74 -3.74 -0.12
N MET A 38 -4.11 -3.16 0.89
CA MET A 38 -3.30 -1.95 0.75
C MET A 38 -1.84 -2.34 0.92
N THR A 39 -1.00 -2.01 -0.06
CA THR A 39 0.39 -2.48 -0.09
C THR A 39 1.37 -1.35 -0.34
N GLN A 40 2.24 -1.07 0.62
CA GLN A 40 3.25 -0.04 0.45
C GLN A 40 4.17 -0.41 -0.73
N ASN A 41 4.32 0.53 -1.67
CA ASN A 41 5.15 0.30 -2.85
C ASN A 41 6.63 0.16 -2.48
N ILE A 42 7.28 -0.88 -3.01
CA ILE A 42 8.72 -1.15 -2.83
C ILE A 42 9.38 -1.13 -4.20
N ILE A 43 10.31 -0.20 -4.38
CA ILE A 43 11.04 0.04 -5.62
C ILE A 43 12.44 0.60 -5.33
N LYS A 44 13.45 0.20 -6.11
CA LYS A 44 14.86 0.58 -5.91
C LYS A 44 15.20 2.03 -6.24
N TYR A 45 14.24 2.78 -6.77
CA TYR A 45 14.41 4.18 -7.14
C TYR A 45 13.87 5.09 -6.02
N PRO A 46 14.39 6.32 -5.87
CA PRO A 46 13.82 7.29 -4.94
C PRO A 46 12.40 7.66 -5.36
N THR A 47 11.50 7.73 -4.38
CA THR A 47 10.12 8.18 -4.49
C THR A 47 9.86 9.30 -3.49
N ALA A 48 8.66 9.87 -3.49
CA ALA A 48 8.32 10.97 -2.61
C ALA A 48 8.27 10.58 -1.12
N ASP A 49 8.03 9.32 -0.81
CA ASP A 49 7.91 8.76 0.54
C ASP A 49 9.14 7.96 0.99
N GLY A 50 10.08 7.61 0.10
CA GLY A 50 11.28 6.87 0.49
C GLY A 50 12.44 6.99 -0.50
N GLU A 51 13.65 7.13 0.03
CA GLU A 51 14.86 7.36 -0.77
C GLU A 51 15.36 6.10 -1.51
N ASP A 52 15.17 4.92 -0.93
CA ASP A 52 15.63 3.64 -1.48
C ASP A 52 14.65 2.49 -1.15
N ALA A 53 15.02 1.25 -1.50
CA ALA A 53 14.18 0.09 -1.22
C ALA A 53 14.07 -0.23 0.27
N GLN A 54 15.12 -0.01 1.06
CA GLN A 54 15.11 -0.31 2.49
C GLN A 54 14.16 0.64 3.23
N ALA A 55 14.22 1.94 2.95
CA ALA A 55 13.30 2.91 3.55
C ALA A 55 11.83 2.55 3.26
N LYS A 56 11.55 2.01 2.07
CA LYS A 56 10.20 1.56 1.67
C LYS A 56 9.78 0.26 2.34
N ILE A 57 10.71 -0.66 2.57
CA ILE A 57 10.46 -1.87 3.37
C ILE A 57 10.13 -1.47 4.81
N ASP A 58 10.86 -0.53 5.39
CA ASP A 58 10.62 -0.05 6.75
C ASP A 58 9.23 0.60 6.86
N LEU A 59 8.83 1.42 5.88
CA LEU A 59 7.46 1.96 5.77
C LEU A 59 6.40 0.86 5.64
N ALA A 60 6.67 -0.19 4.86
CA ALA A 60 5.74 -1.31 4.71
C ALA A 60 5.56 -2.07 6.03
N VAL A 61 6.64 -2.26 6.79
CA VAL A 61 6.59 -2.89 8.13
C VAL A 61 5.77 -2.03 9.09
N GLU A 62 6.01 -0.72 9.14
CA GLU A 62 5.24 0.21 9.97
C GLU A 62 3.75 0.19 9.60
N PHE A 63 3.44 0.25 8.30
CA PHE A 63 2.08 0.18 7.80
C PHE A 63 1.39 -1.14 8.19
N ILE A 64 2.09 -2.28 8.05
CA ILE A 64 1.55 -3.58 8.46
C ILE A 64 1.27 -3.60 9.96
N GLU A 65 2.20 -3.13 10.80
CA GLU A 65 1.98 -3.11 12.25
C GLU A 65 0.79 -2.24 12.66
N ASN A 66 0.57 -1.11 11.96
CA ASN A 66 -0.54 -0.20 12.25
C ASN A 66 -1.92 -0.76 11.83
N TYR A 67 -1.98 -1.60 10.79
CA TYR A 67 -3.24 -2.07 10.19
C TYR A 67 -3.48 -3.58 10.27
N LYS A 68 -2.58 -4.39 10.84
CA LYS A 68 -2.70 -5.86 10.87
C LYS A 68 -3.97 -6.41 11.50
N ASP A 69 -4.58 -5.65 12.41
CA ASP A 69 -5.81 -6.01 13.13
C ASP A 69 -7.02 -5.15 12.68
N ASP A 70 -6.91 -4.40 11.58
CA ASP A 70 -7.99 -3.56 11.06
C ASP A 70 -9.10 -4.39 10.38
N GLU A 71 -10.37 -4.01 10.58
CA GLU A 71 -11.51 -4.75 10.04
C GLU A 71 -11.72 -4.57 8.52
N LEU A 72 -11.22 -3.48 7.94
CA LEU A 72 -11.43 -3.13 6.53
C LEU A 72 -10.16 -3.22 5.69
N ILE A 73 -8.99 -3.05 6.32
CA ILE A 73 -7.70 -3.02 5.63
C ILE A 73 -6.92 -4.31 5.88
N THR A 74 -6.50 -4.95 4.80
CA THR A 74 -5.50 -6.01 4.81
C THR A 74 -4.18 -5.42 4.33
N PRO A 75 -3.20 -5.17 5.21
CA PRO A 75 -1.93 -4.59 4.81
C PRO A 75 -0.99 -5.63 4.19
N GLY A 76 -0.02 -5.18 3.39
CA GLY A 76 1.02 -6.05 2.84
C GLY A 76 2.18 -5.33 2.18
N PHE A 77 3.13 -6.11 1.67
CA PHE A 77 4.28 -5.62 0.90
C PHE A 77 3.93 -5.53 -0.59
N GLY A 78 4.27 -4.41 -1.24
CA GLY A 78 4.00 -4.15 -2.65
C GLY A 78 5.27 -4.05 -3.51
N PRO A 79 6.00 -5.16 -3.75
CA PRO A 79 7.16 -5.14 -4.64
C PRO A 79 6.74 -4.81 -6.08
N HIS A 80 7.23 -3.70 -6.62
CA HIS A 80 6.71 -3.11 -7.86
C HIS A 80 6.82 -4.05 -9.07
N ALA A 81 8.01 -4.58 -9.36
CA ALA A 81 8.26 -5.50 -10.47
C ALA A 81 9.64 -6.17 -10.38
N PRO A 82 9.86 -7.33 -11.04
CA PRO A 82 11.14 -8.04 -11.01
C PRO A 82 12.37 -7.24 -11.50
N HIS A 83 12.17 -6.24 -12.37
CA HIS A 83 13.26 -5.42 -12.91
C HIS A 83 13.50 -4.13 -12.10
N THR A 84 12.64 -3.84 -11.13
CA THR A 84 12.68 -2.62 -10.31
C THR A 84 12.87 -2.88 -8.83
N VAL A 85 12.90 -4.15 -8.41
CA VAL A 85 13.25 -4.61 -7.07
C VAL A 85 14.45 -5.54 -7.21
N ASN A 86 15.50 -5.34 -6.41
CA ASN A 86 16.67 -6.23 -6.46
C ASN A 86 16.34 -7.56 -5.79
N THR A 87 17.01 -8.65 -6.19
CA THR A 87 16.82 -9.97 -5.57
C THR A 87 17.05 -9.93 -4.06
N GLU A 88 18.08 -9.23 -3.60
CA GLU A 88 18.41 -9.09 -2.17
C GLU A 88 17.28 -8.42 -1.37
N ASP A 89 16.54 -7.49 -1.97
CA ASP A 89 15.41 -6.82 -1.30
C ASP A 89 14.15 -7.70 -1.30
N LEU A 90 14.01 -8.59 -2.28
CA LEU A 90 12.88 -9.53 -2.39
C LEU A 90 13.00 -10.72 -1.43
N GLU A 91 14.22 -11.06 -1.02
CA GLU A 91 14.52 -12.18 -0.12
C GLU A 91 14.43 -11.81 1.38
N LYS A 92 14.26 -10.52 1.70
CA LYS A 92 14.05 -10.01 3.06
C LYS A 92 12.65 -10.32 3.56
#